data_AF-A0A7V9AIP1-F1
#
_entry.id   AF-A0A7V9AIP1-F1
#
_cell.length_a   1.000
_cell.length_b   1.000
_cell.length_c   1.000
_cell.angle_alpha   90.00
_cell.angle_beta   90.00
_cell.angle_gamma   90.00
#
_symmetry.space_group_name_H-M   'P 1'
#
loop_
_entity.id
_entity.type
_entity.pdbx_description
1 polymer ?
#
loop_
_entity_poly.entity_id
_entity_poly.type
_entity_poly.pdbx_seq_one_letter_code
_entity_poly.pdbx_strand_id
1 'polypeptide(L)'
;MRITGFALSGAAIVAILSGCGPTATTQTPATVPAPSPTMAPAAAAAAAQPQASAVIASWPETSREVAQTMIGKYGAPNEATPSRLIWFNNGPWKRTIVYRDTVPHHFPMPHPDLLEQVIDYRVPPEAFDALARYDGSVIAERTKGEIAARCDKEGANFLAINLAHDVATGRRTVEQAREFYAQTIQAVMQGEQPAYTQGFQFQVPRGGTGDPDRPAPGM
;
A
#
# COMPACT_ATOMS: atom_id res chain seq x y z
N MET A 1 -45.57 23.07 -14.66
CA MET A 1 -46.29 24.12 -13.91
C MET A 1 -45.43 24.49 -12.72
N ARG A 2 -44.72 25.63 -12.82
CA ARG A 2 -43.86 26.18 -11.76
C ARG A 2 -44.73 27.04 -10.84
N ILE A 3 -44.59 26.87 -9.53
CA ILE A 3 -45.00 27.90 -8.55
C ILE A 3 -43.88 28.05 -7.51
N THR A 4 -43.35 29.26 -7.49
CA THR A 4 -42.42 29.88 -6.54
C THR A 4 -43.16 30.47 -5.33
N GLY A 5 -42.52 30.56 -4.16
CA GLY A 5 -43.01 31.42 -3.06
C GLY A 5 -42.23 31.34 -1.73
N PHE A 6 -41.25 32.25 -1.56
CA PHE A 6 -40.97 33.17 -0.42
C PHE A 6 -41.77 33.01 0.92
N ALA A 7 -41.31 33.36 2.14
CA ALA A 7 -40.26 34.24 2.67
C ALA A 7 -39.99 34.03 4.19
N LEU A 8 -38.82 34.53 4.62
CA LEU A 8 -38.33 35.09 5.92
C LEU A 8 -39.23 35.16 7.18
N SER A 9 -38.63 35.01 8.38
CA SER A 9 -38.20 36.15 9.25
C SER A 9 -37.94 35.78 10.73
N GLY A 10 -36.94 36.45 11.33
CA GLY A 10 -36.88 36.90 12.73
C GLY A 10 -36.37 35.93 13.79
N ALA A 11 -35.70 36.31 14.88
CA ALA A 11 -35.03 37.52 15.36
C ALA A 11 -34.40 37.15 16.73
N ALA A 12 -33.38 37.89 17.13
CA ALA A 12 -32.53 37.68 18.30
C ALA A 12 -33.23 37.94 19.66
N ILE A 13 -32.69 37.34 20.73
CA ILE A 13 -32.85 37.82 22.11
C ILE A 13 -31.49 37.90 22.80
N VAL A 14 -31.23 39.09 23.33
CA VAL A 14 -30.12 39.51 24.19
C VAL A 14 -30.51 39.27 25.66
N ALA A 15 -29.58 38.81 26.49
CA ALA A 15 -29.68 38.96 27.94
C ALA A 15 -28.31 39.31 28.53
N ILE A 16 -28.36 40.34 29.38
CA ILE A 16 -27.30 41.11 30.03
C ILE A 16 -26.85 40.39 31.30
N LEU A 17 -25.60 40.55 31.75
CA LEU A 17 -25.26 40.74 33.17
C LEU A 17 -23.86 41.34 33.34
N SER A 18 -23.82 42.39 34.18
CA SER A 18 -22.70 43.25 34.55
C SER A 18 -21.65 42.58 35.45
N GLY A 19 -20.42 43.12 35.46
CA GLY A 19 -19.45 42.88 36.53
C GLY A 19 -18.12 43.64 36.34
N CYS A 20 -17.79 44.52 37.28
CA CYS A 20 -16.55 45.30 37.40
C CYS A 20 -15.26 44.45 37.47
N GLY A 21 -14.13 45.04 37.02
CA GLY A 21 -12.79 44.43 36.93
C GLY A 21 -12.11 44.06 38.26
N PRO A 22 -10.86 43.55 38.18
CA PRO A 22 -9.72 44.48 38.12
C PRO A 22 -8.65 44.12 37.08
N THR A 23 -7.85 45.15 36.78
CA THR A 23 -6.59 45.16 36.03
C THR A 23 -5.67 44.01 36.38
N ALA A 24 -5.33 43.20 35.37
CA ALA A 24 -4.19 42.29 35.40
C ALA A 24 -3.34 42.49 34.13
N THR A 25 -2.06 42.69 34.39
CA THR A 25 -0.94 43.00 33.51
C THR A 25 -0.92 42.20 32.20
N THR A 26 -0.84 42.92 31.09
CA THR A 26 -0.57 42.40 29.74
C THR A 26 0.79 41.69 29.71
N GLN A 27 0.79 40.36 29.65
CA GLN A 27 1.93 39.59 29.15
C GLN A 27 1.62 39.16 27.72
N THR A 28 2.40 39.71 26.80
CA THR A 28 2.43 39.33 25.39
C THR A 28 2.73 37.83 25.29
N PRO A 29 1.92 37.01 24.58
CA PRO A 29 2.29 35.64 24.31
C PRO A 29 3.50 35.64 23.38
N ALA A 30 4.57 34.95 23.79
CA ALA A 30 5.75 34.73 22.97
C ALA A 30 5.35 34.01 21.69
N THR A 31 5.56 34.66 20.54
CA THR A 31 5.41 34.08 19.21
C THR A 31 6.42 32.94 19.07
N VAL A 32 5.94 31.69 19.11
CA VAL A 32 6.72 30.53 18.70
C VAL A 32 6.94 30.67 17.18
N PRO A 33 8.18 30.71 16.67
CA PRO A 33 8.40 30.80 15.24
C PRO A 33 7.93 29.48 14.59
N ALA A 34 7.07 29.61 13.58
CA ALA A 34 6.71 28.48 12.73
C ALA A 34 7.99 27.91 12.08
N PRO A 35 8.13 26.57 11.97
CA PRO A 35 9.26 25.99 11.25
C PRO A 35 9.19 26.43 9.78
N SER A 36 10.31 26.96 9.27
CA SER A 36 10.47 27.31 7.86
C SER A 36 10.31 26.06 6.98
N PRO A 37 9.76 26.17 5.77
CA PRO A 37 9.66 25.04 4.86
C PRO A 37 11.07 24.66 4.39
N THR A 38 11.60 23.56 4.91
CA THR A 38 12.84 22.98 4.40
C THR A 38 12.62 22.54 2.96
N MET A 39 13.23 23.25 2.02
CA MET A 39 13.58 22.70 0.71
C MET A 39 14.54 21.52 0.92
N ALA A 40 14.06 20.27 0.82
CA ALA A 40 14.88 19.14 0.34
C ALA A 40 14.09 17.81 0.19
N PRO A 41 13.31 17.60 -0.89
CA PRO A 41 13.03 16.25 -1.36
C PRO A 41 14.12 15.74 -2.33
N ALA A 42 14.72 16.64 -3.11
CA ALA A 42 15.59 16.27 -4.23
C ALA A 42 17.02 15.88 -3.82
N ALA A 43 17.58 16.51 -2.79
CA ALA A 43 18.96 16.25 -2.35
C ALA A 43 19.13 14.90 -1.64
N ALA A 44 18.11 14.44 -0.91
CA ALA A 44 18.12 13.13 -0.24
C ALA A 44 18.01 11.97 -1.24
N ALA A 45 17.25 12.13 -2.33
CA ALA A 45 17.08 11.12 -3.37
C ALA A 45 18.39 10.87 -4.16
N ALA A 46 19.21 11.89 -4.38
CA ALA A 46 20.48 11.77 -5.11
C ALA A 46 21.57 11.03 -4.31
N ALA A 47 21.59 11.17 -2.98
CA ALA A 47 22.57 10.50 -2.10
C ALA A 47 22.25 9.03 -1.79
N ALA A 48 20.99 8.60 -1.95
CA ALA A 48 20.54 7.24 -1.66
C ALA A 48 20.83 6.23 -2.79
N GLN A 49 20.89 6.68 -4.05
CA GLN A 49 21.16 5.82 -5.22
C GLN A 49 22.56 5.15 -5.20
N PRO A 50 23.66 5.86 -4.90
CA PRO A 50 24.99 5.24 -4.77
C PRO A 50 25.04 4.20 -3.64
N GLN A 51 24.33 4.43 -2.53
CA GLN A 51 24.29 3.48 -1.42
C GLN A 51 23.54 2.19 -1.80
N ALA A 52 22.36 2.29 -2.42
CA ALA A 52 21.61 1.11 -2.84
C ALA A 52 22.41 0.25 -3.83
N SER A 53 23.10 0.87 -4.79
CA SER A 53 23.95 0.18 -5.76
C SER A 53 25.10 -0.58 -5.10
N ALA A 54 25.75 0.02 -4.09
CA ALA A 54 26.81 -0.65 -3.33
C ALA A 54 26.27 -1.82 -2.50
N VAL A 55 25.08 -1.67 -1.89
CA VAL A 55 24.42 -2.71 -1.09
C VAL A 55 24.14 -3.96 -1.93
N ILE A 56 23.58 -3.79 -3.12
CA ILE A 56 23.18 -4.93 -3.97
C ILE A 56 24.31 -5.53 -4.80
N ALA A 57 25.50 -4.93 -4.80
CA ALA A 57 26.63 -5.41 -5.62
C ALA A 57 27.00 -6.88 -5.31
N SER A 58 26.88 -7.27 -4.04
CA SER A 58 27.18 -8.62 -3.55
C SER A 58 25.99 -9.59 -3.54
N TRP A 59 24.81 -9.14 -3.96
CA TRP A 59 23.61 -9.98 -3.95
C TRP A 59 23.66 -11.05 -5.05
N PRO A 60 22.92 -12.17 -4.88
CA PRO A 60 22.67 -13.11 -5.97
C PRO A 60 22.13 -12.40 -7.21
N GLU A 61 22.50 -12.89 -8.39
CA GLU A 61 22.22 -12.25 -9.68
C GLU A 61 20.73 -11.90 -9.86
N THR A 62 19.84 -12.87 -9.70
CA THR A 62 18.38 -12.66 -9.83
C THR A 62 17.86 -11.58 -8.88
N SER A 63 18.27 -11.59 -7.60
CA SER A 63 17.85 -10.59 -6.63
C SER A 63 18.38 -9.19 -6.97
N ARG A 64 19.61 -9.12 -7.50
CA ARG A 64 20.22 -7.87 -7.96
C ARG A 64 19.52 -7.30 -9.18
N GLU A 65 19.13 -8.13 -10.15
CA GLU A 65 18.40 -7.70 -11.34
C GLU A 65 17.02 -7.13 -11.01
N VAL A 66 16.27 -7.80 -10.13
CA VAL A 66 14.96 -7.31 -9.67
C VAL A 66 15.14 -6.02 -8.87
N ALA A 67 16.15 -5.93 -8.01
CA ALA A 67 16.48 -4.70 -7.30
C ALA A 67 16.78 -3.54 -8.27
N GLN A 68 17.61 -3.77 -9.28
CA GLN A 68 17.93 -2.78 -10.31
C GLN A 68 16.69 -2.37 -11.10
N THR A 69 15.80 -3.31 -11.42
CA THR A 69 14.52 -3.03 -12.09
C THR A 69 13.63 -2.13 -11.25
N MET A 70 13.49 -2.42 -9.94
CA MET A 70 12.70 -1.59 -9.03
C MET A 70 13.35 -0.21 -8.82
N ILE A 71 14.68 -0.13 -8.71
CA ILE A 71 15.42 1.14 -8.64
C ILE A 71 15.18 1.98 -9.91
N GLY A 72 15.26 1.35 -11.09
CA GLY A 72 15.03 2.03 -12.36
C GLY A 72 13.60 2.56 -12.49
N LYS A 73 12.61 1.81 -11.98
CA LYS A 73 11.20 2.19 -12.05
C LYS A 73 10.78 3.21 -11.00
N TYR A 74 11.20 3.03 -9.74
CA TYR A 74 10.71 3.79 -8.60
C TYR A 74 11.72 4.78 -8.00
N GLY A 75 12.95 4.81 -8.52
CA GLY A 75 14.01 5.61 -7.95
C GLY A 75 14.63 4.97 -6.71
N ALA A 76 15.23 5.79 -5.84
CA ALA A 76 16.04 5.28 -4.74
C ALA A 76 15.13 4.65 -3.69
N PRO A 77 15.51 3.51 -3.07
CA PRO A 77 14.76 2.98 -1.95
C PRO A 77 14.81 3.95 -0.77
N ASN A 78 13.75 3.95 0.04
CA ASN A 78 13.70 4.67 1.31
C ASN A 78 14.65 4.04 2.34
N GLU A 79 14.78 2.71 2.32
CA GLU A 79 15.71 1.98 3.17
C GLU A 79 16.54 1.00 2.32
N ALA A 80 17.85 1.01 2.52
CA ALA A 80 18.77 0.05 1.92
C ALA A 80 19.58 -0.64 3.02
N THR A 81 19.46 -1.96 3.12
CA THR A 81 20.18 -2.78 4.10
C THR A 81 20.88 -3.93 3.38
N PRO A 82 21.88 -4.58 3.99
CA PRO A 82 22.57 -5.72 3.36
C PRO A 82 21.66 -6.87 2.90
N SER A 83 20.43 -6.98 3.42
CA SER A 83 19.49 -8.08 3.16
C SER A 83 18.24 -7.68 2.38
N ARG A 84 17.91 -6.39 2.29
CA ARG A 84 16.69 -5.91 1.60
C ARG A 84 16.76 -4.43 1.23
N LEU A 85 16.01 -4.07 0.20
CA LEU A 85 15.65 -2.69 -0.17
C LEU A 85 14.17 -2.47 0.06
N ILE A 86 13.77 -1.30 0.56
CA ILE A 86 12.37 -0.96 0.83
C ILE A 86 12.02 0.38 0.21
N TRP A 87 10.89 0.42 -0.49
CA TRP A 87 10.19 1.63 -0.89
C TRP A 87 8.87 1.73 -0.14
N PHE A 88 8.53 2.93 0.30
CA PHE A 88 7.24 3.25 0.88
C PHE A 88 6.45 4.15 -0.07
N ASN A 89 5.15 3.89 -0.19
CA ASN A 89 4.21 4.71 -0.95
C ASN A 89 4.66 4.96 -2.41
N ASN A 90 5.09 3.91 -3.11
CA ASN A 90 5.61 3.99 -4.48
C ASN A 90 4.58 3.47 -5.51
N GLY A 91 4.18 4.32 -6.46
CA GLY A 91 3.15 3.95 -7.43
C GLY A 91 1.84 3.58 -6.75
N PRO A 92 1.24 2.41 -7.04
CA PRO A 92 0.02 1.95 -6.37
C PRO A 92 0.30 1.17 -5.08
N TRP A 93 1.56 0.99 -4.71
CA TRP A 93 1.98 0.17 -3.57
C TRP A 93 2.09 0.99 -2.31
N LYS A 94 1.57 0.44 -1.20
CA LYS A 94 1.87 0.95 0.13
C LYS A 94 3.34 0.71 0.48
N ARG A 95 3.85 -0.45 0.10
CA ARG A 95 5.24 -0.87 0.34
C ARG A 95 5.70 -1.83 -0.75
N THR A 96 6.93 -1.64 -1.22
CA THR A 96 7.66 -2.60 -2.06
C THR A 96 8.93 -3.00 -1.34
N ILE A 97 9.22 -4.29 -1.24
CA ILE A 97 10.42 -4.84 -0.63
C ILE A 97 11.08 -5.77 -1.64
N VAL A 98 12.37 -5.58 -1.89
CA VAL A 98 13.20 -6.56 -2.60
C VAL A 98 14.15 -7.19 -1.60
N TYR A 99 14.12 -8.51 -1.48
CA TYR A 99 14.98 -9.28 -0.61
C TYR A 99 16.21 -9.80 -1.37
N ARG A 100 17.34 -9.91 -0.66
CA ARG A 100 18.54 -10.58 -1.17
C ARG A 100 18.31 -12.08 -1.30
N ASP A 101 17.81 -12.68 -0.23
CA ASP A 101 17.61 -14.13 -0.10
C ASP A 101 16.20 -14.49 -0.60
N THR A 102 16.08 -15.60 -1.31
CA THR A 102 14.85 -15.97 -2.02
C THR A 102 14.18 -17.19 -1.38
N VAL A 103 12.87 -17.34 -1.61
CA VAL A 103 12.12 -18.53 -1.22
C VAL A 103 11.61 -19.24 -2.48
N PRO A 104 11.81 -20.56 -2.65
CA PRO A 104 11.28 -21.27 -3.81
C PRO A 104 9.76 -21.29 -3.82
N HIS A 105 9.16 -20.89 -4.94
CA HIS A 105 7.73 -20.97 -5.19
C HIS A 105 7.48 -21.74 -6.50
N HIS A 106 6.48 -22.63 -6.50
CA HIS A 106 6.25 -23.58 -7.61
C HIS A 106 5.00 -23.31 -8.43
N PHE A 107 4.17 -22.35 -8.02
CA PHE A 107 2.93 -22.02 -8.71
C PHE A 107 3.05 -20.66 -9.40
N PRO A 108 2.58 -20.47 -10.65
CA PRO A 108 2.05 -21.49 -11.56
C PRO A 108 3.16 -22.36 -12.18
N MET A 109 4.41 -21.92 -12.05
CA MET A 109 5.62 -22.64 -12.43
C MET A 109 6.76 -22.27 -11.46
N PRO A 110 7.85 -23.04 -11.40
CA PRO A 110 8.97 -22.78 -10.51
C PRO A 110 9.61 -21.40 -10.75
N HIS A 111 9.68 -20.58 -9.70
CA HIS A 111 10.36 -19.28 -9.67
C HIS A 111 10.70 -18.88 -8.22
N PRO A 112 11.58 -17.89 -8.01
CA PRO A 112 11.91 -17.41 -6.67
C PRO A 112 10.97 -16.28 -6.23
N ASP A 113 10.53 -16.33 -4.97
CA ASP A 113 9.91 -15.20 -4.29
C ASP A 113 10.98 -14.30 -3.68
N LEU A 114 11.05 -13.05 -4.15
CA LEU A 114 12.01 -12.07 -3.64
C LEU A 114 11.55 -10.60 -3.75
N LEU A 115 10.52 -10.32 -4.54
CA LEU A 115 9.83 -9.04 -4.61
C LEU A 115 8.48 -9.15 -3.89
N GLU A 116 8.37 -8.54 -2.71
CA GLU A 116 7.13 -8.42 -1.95
C GLU A 116 6.51 -7.05 -2.17
N GLN A 117 5.23 -7.01 -2.51
CA GLN A 117 4.50 -5.76 -2.71
C GLN A 117 3.16 -5.78 -1.99
N VAL A 118 2.85 -4.67 -1.32
CA VAL A 118 1.79 -4.58 -0.32
C VAL A 118 0.85 -3.44 -0.67
N ILE A 119 -0.44 -3.65 -0.45
CA ILE A 119 -1.47 -2.60 -0.50
C ILE A 119 -2.32 -2.60 0.77
N ASP A 120 -3.00 -1.47 1.02
CA ASP A 120 -4.12 -1.46 1.97
C ASP A 120 -5.28 -2.28 1.40
N TYR A 121 -5.71 -3.29 2.13
CA TYR A 121 -6.83 -4.14 1.73
C TYR A 121 -7.44 -4.85 2.95
N ARG A 122 -8.74 -4.71 3.14
CA ARG A 122 -9.46 -5.45 4.19
C ARG A 122 -9.93 -6.78 3.65
N VAL A 123 -9.21 -7.85 4.00
CA VAL A 123 -9.65 -9.22 3.72
C VAL A 123 -10.79 -9.60 4.67
N PRO A 124 -11.97 -10.01 4.17
CA PRO A 124 -13.02 -10.56 5.02
C PRO A 124 -12.54 -11.84 5.72
N PRO A 125 -12.77 -12.03 7.04
CA PRO A 125 -12.29 -13.21 7.78
C PRO A 125 -12.65 -14.56 7.13
N GLU A 126 -13.83 -14.66 6.54
CA GLU A 126 -14.34 -15.83 5.83
C GLU A 126 -13.58 -16.17 4.54
N ALA A 127 -12.80 -15.23 4.00
CA ALA A 127 -12.03 -15.42 2.76
C ALA A 127 -10.61 -15.98 3.01
N PHE A 128 -10.10 -15.97 4.24
CA PHE A 128 -8.71 -16.33 4.54
C PHE A 128 -8.35 -17.75 4.08
N ASP A 129 -9.24 -18.71 4.32
CA ASP A 129 -9.06 -20.10 3.89
C ASP A 129 -8.99 -20.23 2.35
N ALA A 130 -9.81 -19.44 1.64
CA ALA A 130 -9.82 -19.44 0.19
C ALA A 130 -8.53 -18.81 -0.38
N LEU A 131 -8.07 -17.71 0.22
CA LEU A 131 -6.81 -17.06 -0.18
C LEU A 131 -5.61 -17.98 0.06
N ALA A 132 -5.56 -18.67 1.20
CA ALA A 132 -4.50 -19.63 1.53
C ALA A 132 -4.45 -20.83 0.55
N ARG A 133 -5.59 -21.28 0.03
CA ARG A 133 -5.65 -22.32 -1.02
C ARG A 133 -5.33 -21.79 -2.41
N TYR A 134 -5.59 -20.52 -2.66
CA TYR A 134 -5.40 -19.89 -3.96
C TYR A 134 -3.92 -19.74 -4.31
N ASP A 135 -3.13 -19.08 -3.46
CA ASP A 135 -1.72 -18.81 -3.74
C ASP A 135 -0.94 -18.70 -2.43
N GLY A 136 0.13 -19.50 -2.30
CA GLY A 136 0.96 -19.54 -1.09
C GLY A 136 1.82 -18.29 -0.89
N SER A 137 1.95 -17.47 -1.92
CA SER A 137 2.72 -16.22 -1.91
C SER A 137 1.84 -14.98 -1.72
N VAL A 138 0.52 -15.17 -1.58
CA VAL A 138 -0.41 -14.13 -1.11
C VAL A 138 -0.46 -14.14 0.41
N ILE A 139 -0.23 -12.97 1.01
CA ILE A 139 -0.19 -12.80 2.47
C ILE A 139 -1.31 -11.84 2.86
N ALA A 140 -2.28 -12.33 3.63
CA ALA A 140 -3.35 -11.52 4.20
C ALA A 140 -3.06 -11.21 5.68
N GLU A 141 -3.02 -9.93 6.04
CA GLU A 141 -2.78 -9.50 7.43
C GLU A 141 -3.96 -8.68 7.96
N ARG A 142 -4.88 -9.34 8.69
CA ARG A 142 -6.14 -8.76 9.18
C ARG A 142 -5.91 -7.51 10.04
N THR A 143 -5.04 -7.60 11.03
CA THR A 143 -4.81 -6.52 12.00
C THR A 143 -4.36 -5.22 11.33
N LYS A 144 -3.40 -5.30 10.41
CA LYS A 144 -2.93 -4.13 9.65
C LYS A 144 -3.90 -3.71 8.55
N GLY A 145 -4.76 -4.61 8.08
CA GLY A 145 -5.59 -4.38 6.90
C GLY A 145 -4.75 -4.32 5.64
N GLU A 146 -3.80 -5.25 5.50
CA GLU A 146 -2.89 -5.33 4.37
C GLU A 146 -3.08 -6.66 3.63
N ILE A 147 -2.89 -6.61 2.30
CA ILE A 147 -2.61 -7.80 1.50
C ILE A 147 -1.30 -7.59 0.75
N ALA A 148 -0.51 -8.63 0.65
CA ALA A 148 0.74 -8.64 -0.10
C ALA A 148 0.79 -9.82 -1.07
N ALA A 149 1.64 -9.69 -2.09
CA ALA A 149 2.06 -10.80 -2.94
C ALA A 149 3.60 -10.82 -3.02
N ARG A 150 4.16 -12.02 -3.20
CA ARG A 150 5.58 -12.24 -3.48
C ARG A 150 5.76 -12.93 -4.82
N CYS A 151 6.74 -12.48 -5.59
CA CYS A 151 7.16 -13.08 -6.86
C CYS A 151 8.58 -12.57 -7.24
N ASP A 152 9.05 -12.82 -8.45
CA ASP A 152 10.23 -12.20 -9.06
C ASP A 152 9.86 -11.02 -9.98
N LYS A 153 8.57 -10.84 -10.30
CA LYS A 153 8.07 -9.82 -11.23
C LYS A 153 6.88 -9.06 -10.64
N GLU A 154 6.89 -7.74 -10.78
CA GLU A 154 5.80 -6.89 -10.31
C GLU A 154 4.47 -7.19 -11.02
N GLY A 155 4.50 -7.48 -12.33
CA GLY A 155 3.28 -7.82 -13.06
C GLY A 155 2.57 -9.06 -12.52
N ALA A 156 3.34 -10.02 -11.99
CA ALA A 156 2.80 -11.20 -11.32
C ALA A 156 2.21 -10.86 -9.94
N ASN A 157 2.80 -9.91 -9.21
CA ASN A 157 2.20 -9.40 -7.96
C ASN A 157 0.87 -8.68 -8.21
N PHE A 158 0.75 -7.89 -9.29
CA PHE A 158 -0.54 -7.31 -9.68
C PHE A 158 -1.58 -8.41 -9.95
N LEU A 159 -1.22 -9.42 -10.75
CA LEU A 159 -2.08 -10.55 -11.06
C LEU A 159 -2.54 -11.29 -9.80
N ALA A 160 -1.59 -11.61 -8.92
CA ALA A 160 -1.84 -12.33 -7.68
C ALA A 160 -2.87 -11.62 -6.80
N ILE A 161 -2.71 -10.32 -6.59
CA ILE A 161 -3.60 -9.53 -5.74
C ILE A 161 -4.96 -9.26 -6.41
N ASN A 162 -4.99 -9.03 -7.72
CA ASN A 162 -6.25 -8.89 -8.47
C ASN A 162 -7.12 -10.15 -8.33
N LEU A 163 -6.52 -11.32 -8.48
CA LEU A 163 -7.21 -12.60 -8.33
C LEU A 163 -7.54 -12.92 -6.87
N ALA A 164 -6.70 -12.52 -5.91
CA ALA A 164 -7.06 -12.60 -4.50
C ALA A 164 -8.32 -11.77 -4.20
N HIS A 165 -8.45 -10.59 -4.80
CA HIS A 165 -9.65 -9.78 -4.69
C HIS A 165 -10.87 -10.45 -5.37
N ASP A 166 -10.70 -11.07 -6.54
CA ASP A 166 -11.77 -11.83 -7.20
C ASP A 166 -12.25 -13.00 -6.32
N VAL A 167 -11.33 -13.73 -5.70
CA VAL A 167 -11.66 -14.83 -4.78
C VAL A 167 -12.36 -14.31 -3.53
N ALA A 168 -11.82 -13.27 -2.89
CA ALA A 168 -12.38 -12.69 -1.67
C ALA A 168 -13.77 -12.06 -1.88
N THR A 169 -14.11 -11.65 -3.11
CA THR A 169 -15.42 -11.09 -3.46
C THR A 169 -16.37 -12.09 -4.12
N GLY A 170 -15.96 -13.36 -4.24
CA GLY A 170 -16.77 -14.41 -4.88
C GLY A 170 -16.93 -14.27 -6.39
N ARG A 171 -16.17 -13.37 -7.04
CA ARG A 171 -16.13 -13.25 -8.51
C ARG A 171 -15.45 -14.45 -9.16
N ARG A 172 -14.57 -15.13 -8.42
CA ARG A 172 -13.93 -16.39 -8.82
C ARG A 172 -13.88 -17.38 -7.68
N THR A 173 -13.99 -18.65 -8.04
CA THR A 173 -13.56 -19.75 -7.17
C THR A 173 -12.03 -19.80 -7.11
N VAL A 174 -11.50 -20.52 -6.13
CA VAL A 174 -10.06 -20.75 -5.99
C VAL A 174 -9.49 -21.42 -7.25
N GLU A 175 -10.18 -22.43 -7.77
CA GLU A 175 -9.77 -23.20 -8.94
C GLU A 175 -9.73 -22.33 -10.20
N GLN A 176 -10.78 -21.53 -10.42
CA GLN A 176 -10.83 -20.58 -11.54
C GLN A 176 -9.73 -19.53 -11.45
N ALA A 177 -9.43 -19.03 -10.24
CA ALA A 177 -8.35 -18.06 -10.06
C ALA A 177 -6.98 -18.67 -10.38
N ARG A 178 -6.73 -19.92 -9.94
CA ARG A 178 -5.48 -20.63 -10.25
C ARG A 178 -5.31 -20.90 -11.73
N GLU A 179 -6.37 -21.34 -12.41
CA GLU A 179 -6.38 -21.54 -13.86
C GLU A 179 -6.14 -20.23 -14.61
N PHE A 180 -6.87 -19.17 -14.26
CA PHE A 180 -6.72 -17.86 -14.87
C PHE A 180 -5.30 -17.30 -14.69
N TYR A 181 -4.69 -17.50 -13.51
CA TYR A 181 -3.31 -17.10 -13.27
C TYR A 181 -2.37 -17.78 -14.28
N ALA A 182 -2.43 -19.12 -14.37
CA ALA A 182 -1.55 -19.89 -15.24
C ALA A 182 -1.70 -19.47 -16.71
N GLN A 183 -2.93 -19.31 -17.19
CA GLN A 183 -3.22 -18.84 -18.55
C GLN A 183 -2.70 -17.42 -18.80
N THR A 184 -2.84 -16.53 -17.82
CA THR A 184 -2.36 -15.14 -17.91
C THR A 184 -0.83 -15.09 -18.00
N ILE A 185 -0.12 -15.89 -17.20
CA ILE A 185 1.34 -15.98 -17.28
C ILE A 185 1.79 -16.56 -18.62
N GLN A 186 1.10 -17.56 -19.16
CA GLN A 186 1.38 -18.07 -20.50
C GLN A 186 1.23 -16.97 -21.58
N ALA A 187 0.19 -16.16 -21.50
CA ALA A 187 0.00 -15.02 -22.41
C ALA A 187 1.14 -13.99 -22.30
N VAL A 188 1.57 -13.67 -21.07
CA VAL A 188 2.75 -12.81 -20.84
C VAL A 188 4.02 -13.42 -21.46
N MET A 189 4.24 -14.73 -21.32
CA MET A 189 5.38 -15.42 -21.94
C MET A 189 5.33 -15.36 -23.48
N GLN A 190 4.15 -15.22 -24.07
CA GLN A 190 3.95 -15.01 -25.51
C GLN A 190 4.08 -13.55 -25.93
N GLY A 191 4.40 -12.64 -24.99
CA GLY A 191 4.61 -11.22 -25.24
C GLY A 191 3.36 -10.36 -25.10
N GLU A 192 2.24 -10.94 -24.66
CA GLU A 192 1.02 -10.16 -24.37
C GLU A 192 1.18 -9.31 -23.11
N GLN A 193 0.30 -8.32 -22.95
CA GLN A 193 0.26 -7.43 -21.78
C GLN A 193 -1.15 -7.43 -21.17
N PRO A 194 -1.60 -8.55 -20.56
CA PRO A 194 -2.94 -8.65 -20.01
C PRO A 194 -3.20 -7.59 -18.93
N ALA A 195 -4.40 -7.02 -18.88
CA ALA A 195 -4.72 -5.92 -17.95
C ALA A 195 -4.40 -6.27 -16.47
N TYR A 196 -4.64 -7.52 -16.06
CA TYR A 196 -4.39 -8.01 -14.70
C TYR A 196 -2.91 -7.93 -14.27
N THR A 197 -1.97 -7.84 -15.21
CA THR A 197 -0.53 -7.73 -14.91
C THR A 197 0.00 -6.30 -15.04
N GLN A 198 -0.83 -5.36 -15.51
CA GLN A 198 -0.43 -3.96 -15.71
C GLN A 198 -0.84 -3.05 -14.55
N GLY A 199 -1.79 -3.48 -13.73
CA GLY A 199 -2.30 -2.71 -12.60
C GLY A 199 -3.52 -3.34 -11.95
N PHE A 200 -4.04 -2.68 -10.92
CA PHE A 200 -5.21 -3.17 -10.19
C PHE A 200 -6.51 -3.00 -10.98
N GLN A 201 -7.33 -4.06 -10.98
CA GLN A 201 -8.64 -4.13 -11.65
C GLN A 201 -9.79 -3.76 -10.69
N PHE A 202 -9.45 -3.11 -9.60
CA PHE A 202 -10.36 -2.61 -8.58
C PHE A 202 -9.76 -1.35 -7.95
N GLN A 203 -10.59 -0.54 -7.30
CA GLN A 203 -10.11 0.63 -6.59
C GLN A 203 -9.41 0.21 -5.30
N VAL A 204 -8.10 0.43 -5.24
CA VAL A 204 -7.32 0.15 -4.02
C VAL A 204 -7.61 1.21 -2.95
N PRO A 205 -8.03 0.80 -1.74
CA PRO A 205 -8.16 1.70 -0.59
C PRO A 205 -6.85 2.42 -0.27
N ARG A 206 -6.93 3.59 0.36
CA ARG A 206 -5.76 4.35 0.85
C ARG A 206 -5.90 4.58 2.35
N GLY A 207 -5.75 3.50 3.11
CA GLY A 207 -5.99 3.44 4.55
C GLY A 207 -7.42 3.07 4.96
N GLY A 208 -7.65 3.00 6.27
CA GLY A 208 -8.94 2.63 6.86
C GLY A 208 -9.32 1.15 6.73
N THR A 209 -8.38 0.30 6.31
CA THR A 209 -8.59 -1.14 6.07
C THR A 209 -8.29 -2.03 7.27
N GLY A 210 -7.67 -1.47 8.32
CA GLY A 210 -7.29 -2.20 9.53
C GLY A 210 -8.49 -2.83 10.25
N ASP A 211 -8.26 -4.02 10.79
CA ASP A 211 -9.19 -4.74 11.65
C ASP A 211 -8.44 -5.22 12.90
N PRO A 212 -8.33 -4.39 13.95
CA PRO A 212 -7.52 -4.68 15.13
C PRO A 212 -8.12 -5.79 16.02
N ASP A 213 -9.18 -6.46 15.56
CA ASP A 213 -10.01 -7.36 16.35
C ASP A 213 -10.65 -6.67 17.57
N ARG A 214 -11.21 -7.47 18.49
CA ARG A 214 -11.79 -7.01 19.76
C ARG A 214 -11.07 -7.64 20.95
N PRO A 215 -11.00 -6.97 22.10
CA PRO A 215 -10.60 -7.59 23.35
C PRO A 215 -11.45 -8.83 23.66
N ALA A 216 -10.85 -9.82 24.31
CA ALA A 216 -11.59 -10.96 24.83
C ALA A 216 -12.61 -10.47 25.90
N PRO A 217 -13.77 -11.13 26.04
CA PRO A 217 -14.72 -10.76 27.08
C PRO A 217 -14.07 -10.74 28.47
N GLY A 218 -14.08 -9.58 29.13
CA GLY A 218 -13.56 -9.41 30.49
C GLY A 218 -12.06 -9.05 30.62
N MET A 219 -11.36 -8.81 29.51
CA MET A 219 -10.04 -8.17 29.45
C MET A 219 -10.19 -6.68 29.09
#